data_AF-A0A1K0JE15-F1
#
_entry.id   AF-A0A1K0JE15-F1
#
_cell.length_a   1.000
_cell.length_b   1.000
_cell.length_c   1.000
_cell.angle_alpha   90.00
_cell.angle_beta   90.00
_cell.angle_gamma   90.00
#
_symmetry.space_group_name_H-M   'P 1'
#
loop_
_entity.id
_entity.type
_entity.pdbx_description
1 polymer ?
#
loop_
_entity_poly.entity_id
_entity_poly.type
_entity_poly.pdbx_seq_one_letter_code
_entity_poly.pdbx_strand_id
1 'polypeptide(L)'
;MRGLRAFAQHLLGFWPLCDVFWIFAAAGQMSALAEICCEHWVRMPDAAARAAYREEVIAATLTYRVECGPDNPAAFVATFDVLCEAAGVRP
;
A
#
# COMPACT_ATOMS: atom_id res chain seq x y z
N MET A 1 3.66 13.35 9.02
CA MET A 1 3.46 12.59 7.76
C MET A 1 4.36 13.02 6.58
N ARG A 2 4.71 14.30 6.35
CA ARG A 2 5.51 14.70 5.17
C ARG A 2 6.84 13.94 5.01
N GLY A 3 7.61 13.74 6.08
CA GLY A 3 8.89 13.02 6.02
C GLY A 3 8.73 11.53 5.69
N LEU A 4 7.78 10.85 6.35
CA LEU A 4 7.51 9.42 6.10
C LEU A 4 6.97 9.17 4.69
N ARG A 5 6.18 10.12 4.17
CA ARG A 5 5.70 10.10 2.78
C ARG A 5 6.83 10.21 1.77
N ALA A 6 7.70 11.20 1.94
CA ALA A 6 8.87 11.37 1.07
C ALA A 6 9.79 10.14 1.11
N PHE A 7 9.95 9.55 2.30
CA PHE A 7 10.72 8.32 2.48
C PHE A 7 10.10 7.12 1.74
N ALA A 8 8.80 6.86 1.89
CA ALA A 8 8.16 5.76 1.17
C ALA A 8 8.19 5.97 -0.35
N GLN A 9 7.95 7.20 -0.82
CA GLN A 9 8.05 7.53 -2.24
C GLN A 9 9.47 7.33 -2.79
N HIS A 10 10.49 7.68 -2.00
CA HIS A 10 11.87 7.41 -2.36
C HIS A 10 12.15 5.90 -2.45
N LEU A 11 11.71 5.12 -1.46
CA LEU A 11 11.87 3.67 -1.47
C LEU A 11 11.14 3.02 -2.65
N LEU A 12 9.89 3.40 -2.92
CA LEU A 12 9.11 2.87 -4.06
C LEU A 12 9.68 3.28 -5.43
N GLY A 13 10.56 4.29 -5.49
CA GLY A 13 11.30 4.64 -6.69
C GLY A 13 12.50 3.73 -6.98
N PHE A 14 12.93 2.93 -6.00
CA PHE A 14 14.10 2.07 -6.09
C PHE A 14 13.80 0.59 -5.83
N TRP A 15 12.87 0.28 -4.93
CA TRP A 15 12.60 -1.06 -4.42
C TRP A 15 11.16 -1.48 -4.75
N PRO A 16 10.91 -2.79 -4.97
CA PRO A 16 9.57 -3.29 -5.21
C PRO A 16 8.69 -3.11 -3.97
N LEU A 17 7.37 -3.02 -4.19
CA LEU A 17 6.39 -2.77 -3.13
C LEU A 17 6.46 -3.81 -2.00
N CYS A 18 6.80 -5.07 -2.29
CA CYS A 18 6.95 -6.10 -1.26
C CYS A 18 8.05 -5.75 -0.26
N ASP A 19 9.20 -5.25 -0.71
CA ASP A 19 10.33 -4.95 0.18
C ASP A 19 10.04 -3.69 1.00
N VAL A 20 9.37 -2.72 0.38
CA VAL A 20 8.88 -1.53 1.09
C VAL A 20 7.83 -1.92 2.14
N PHE A 21 6.91 -2.83 1.80
CA PHE A 21 5.94 -3.38 2.75
C PHE A 21 6.63 -4.00 3.96
N TRP A 22 7.66 -4.84 3.75
CA TRP A 22 8.41 -5.46 4.83
C TRP A 22 9.06 -4.41 5.76
N ILE A 23 9.70 -3.37 5.21
CA ILE A 23 10.28 -2.27 5.99
C ILE A 23 9.22 -1.56 6.85
N PHE A 24 8.08 -1.21 6.24
CA PHE A 24 7.02 -0.49 6.94
C PHE A 24 6.31 -1.36 7.98
N ALA A 25 6.21 -2.67 7.74
CA ALA A 25 5.70 -3.64 8.69
C ALA A 25 6.64 -3.74 9.91
N ALA A 26 7.94 -3.91 9.67
CA ALA A 26 8.95 -3.93 10.72
C ALA A 26 9.00 -2.63 11.54
N ALA A 27 8.72 -1.49 10.91
CA ALA A 27 8.65 -0.18 11.57
C ALA A 27 7.29 0.14 12.24
N GLY A 28 6.28 -0.74 12.10
CA GLY A 28 4.93 -0.49 12.61
C GLY A 28 4.20 0.68 11.94
N GLN A 29 4.56 1.03 10.71
CA GLN A 29 4.05 2.19 9.97
C GLN A 29 3.06 1.81 8.85
N MET A 30 2.35 0.69 9.00
CA MET A 30 1.51 0.11 7.96
C MET A 30 0.40 1.04 7.44
N SER A 31 -0.27 1.77 8.32
CA SER A 31 -1.32 2.72 7.92
C SER A 31 -0.77 3.84 7.03
N ALA A 32 0.46 4.30 7.28
CA ALA A 32 1.10 5.33 6.46
C ALA A 32 1.44 4.82 5.06
N LEU A 33 1.88 3.56 4.94
CA LEU A 33 2.10 2.96 3.63
C LEU A 33 0.77 2.78 2.88
N ALA A 34 -0.31 2.39 3.56
CA ALA A 34 -1.63 2.23 2.95
C ALA A 34 -2.17 3.57 2.39
N GLU A 35 -1.97 4.69 3.10
CA GLU A 35 -2.30 6.02 2.59
C GLU A 35 -1.53 6.36 1.31
N ILE A 36 -0.23 6.03 1.26
CA ILE A 36 0.63 6.31 0.11
C ILE A 36 0.25 5.45 -1.11
N CYS A 37 -0.07 4.17 -0.88
CA CYS A 37 -0.63 3.31 -1.92
C CYS A 37 -1.97 3.87 -2.43
N CYS A 38 -2.85 4.32 -1.55
CA CYS A 38 -4.12 4.95 -1.94
C CYS A 38 -3.89 6.22 -2.77
N GLU A 39 -2.95 7.09 -2.39
CA GLU A 39 -2.60 8.26 -3.20
C GLU A 39 -2.10 7.89 -4.60
N HIS A 40 -1.33 6.81 -4.72
CA HIS A 40 -0.89 6.31 -6.02
C HIS A 40 -2.08 5.77 -6.84
N TRP A 41 -2.95 4.99 -6.21
CA TRP A 41 -4.18 4.46 -6.82
C TRP A 41 -5.09 5.58 -7.34
N VAL A 42 -5.27 6.68 -6.59
CA VAL A 42 -6.09 7.83 -6.99
C VAL A 42 -5.53 8.55 -8.23
N ARG A 43 -4.21 8.53 -8.43
CA ARG A 43 -3.56 9.16 -9.59
C ARG A 43 -3.65 8.32 -10.86
N MET A 44 -4.13 7.09 -10.78
CA MET A 44 -4.24 6.21 -11.93
C MET A 44 -5.38 6.65 -12.86
N PRO A 45 -5.20 6.49 -14.18
CA PRO A 45 -6.07 7.11 -15.17
C PRO A 45 -7.46 6.47 -15.25
N ASP A 46 -7.57 5.16 -15.03
CA ASP A 46 -8.80 4.41 -15.24
C ASP A 46 -9.00 3.29 -14.20
N ALA A 47 -10.15 2.61 -14.29
CA ALA A 47 -10.51 1.53 -13.38
C ALA A 47 -9.66 0.26 -13.57
N ALA A 48 -9.16 0.01 -14.78
CA ALA A 48 -8.36 -1.17 -15.08
C ALA A 48 -6.96 -1.06 -14.48
N ALA A 49 -6.31 0.11 -14.60
CA ALA A 49 -5.05 0.44 -13.95
C ALA A 49 -5.18 0.33 -12.42
N ARG A 50 -6.27 0.87 -11.87
CA ARG A 50 -6.59 0.79 -10.44
C ARG A 50 -6.78 -0.65 -9.94
N ALA A 51 -7.44 -1.50 -10.73
CA ALA A 51 -7.60 -2.92 -10.42
C ALA A 51 -6.26 -3.66 -10.49
N ALA A 52 -5.46 -3.42 -11.53
CA ALA A 52 -4.14 -4.03 -11.68
C ALA A 52 -3.20 -3.67 -10.51
N TYR A 53 -3.22 -2.40 -10.08
CA TYR A 53 -2.42 -1.97 -8.93
C TYR A 53 -2.89 -2.58 -7.61
N ARG A 54 -4.21 -2.74 -7.43
CA ARG A 54 -4.73 -3.45 -6.26
C ARG A 54 -4.21 -4.90 -6.20
N GLU A 55 -4.16 -5.60 -7.33
CA GLU A 55 -3.58 -6.95 -7.39
C GLU A 55 -2.08 -6.95 -7.07
N GLU A 56 -1.33 -5.93 -7.51
CA GLU A 56 0.08 -5.74 -7.12
C GLU A 56 0.24 -5.56 -5.61
N VAL A 57 -0.61 -4.72 -5.00
CA VAL A 57 -0.63 -4.50 -3.55
C VAL A 57 -0.89 -5.81 -2.80
N ILE A 58 -1.88 -6.59 -3.23
CA ILE A 58 -2.19 -7.89 -2.62
C ILE A 58 -0.98 -8.83 -2.76
N ALA A 59 -0.43 -8.98 -3.97
CA ALA A 59 0.72 -9.83 -4.22
C ALA A 59 1.91 -9.45 -3.34
N ALA A 60 2.20 -8.15 -3.22
CA ALA A 60 3.30 -7.64 -2.40
C ALA A 60 3.15 -7.99 -0.91
N THR A 61 1.93 -7.95 -0.38
CA THR A 61 1.66 -8.30 1.02
C THR A 61 1.69 -9.82 1.28
N LEU A 62 1.44 -10.63 0.25
CA LEU A 62 1.47 -12.09 0.35
C LEU A 62 2.89 -12.65 0.38
N THR A 63 3.85 -11.99 -0.28
CA THR A 63 5.26 -12.42 -0.34
C THR A 63 5.86 -12.64 1.05
N TYR A 64 5.51 -11.79 2.03
CA TYR A 64 6.08 -11.83 3.39
C TYR A 64 5.07 -12.27 4.45
N ARG A 65 4.00 -12.98 4.05
CA ARG A 65 2.93 -13.43 4.96
C ARG A 65 3.44 -14.37 6.05
N VAL A 66 4.47 -15.18 5.75
CA VAL A 66 5.04 -16.14 6.72
C VAL A 66 5.83 -15.40 7.80
N GLU A 67 6.52 -14.34 7.43
CA GLU A 67 7.40 -13.54 8.27
C GLU A 67 6.64 -12.51 9.10
N CYS A 68 5.59 -11.91 8.55
CA CYS A 68 4.80 -10.86 9.21
C CYS A 68 3.54 -11.39 9.92
N GLY A 69 3.27 -12.69 9.83
CA GLY A 69 2.03 -13.32 10.30
C GLY A 69 0.84 -13.06 9.36
N PRO A 70 -0.24 -13.87 9.43
CA PRO A 70 -1.34 -13.79 8.47
C PRO A 70 -2.23 -12.54 8.63
N ASP A 71 -2.29 -11.95 9.82
CA ASP A 71 -3.23 -10.88 10.14
C ASP A 71 -2.74 -9.51 9.65
N ASN A 72 -1.42 -9.30 9.57
CA ASN A 72 -0.82 -8.02 9.20
C ASN A 72 -1.01 -7.69 7.69
N PRO A 73 -0.78 -8.63 6.75
CA PRO A 73 -1.14 -8.48 5.35
C PRO A 73 -2.65 -8.23 5.14
N ALA A 74 -3.50 -8.99 5.83
CA ALA A 74 -4.95 -8.87 5.69
C ALA A 74 -5.46 -7.51 6.18
N ALA A 75 -4.99 -7.05 7.35
CA ALA A 75 -5.34 -5.74 7.89
C ALA A 75 -4.87 -4.59 6.98
N PHE A 76 -3.68 -4.72 6.37
CA PHE A 76 -3.18 -3.74 5.43
C PHE A 76 -4.05 -3.63 4.17
N VAL A 77 -4.36 -4.76 3.53
CA VAL A 77 -5.20 -4.78 2.31
C VAL A 77 -6.60 -4.21 2.62
N ALA A 78 -7.21 -4.60 3.74
CA ALA A 78 -8.50 -4.06 4.16
C ALA A 78 -8.45 -2.54 4.38
N THR A 79 -7.38 -2.04 5.03
CA THR A 79 -7.18 -0.60 5.24
C THR A 79 -7.03 0.13 3.91
N PHE A 80 -6.22 -0.40 3.00
CA PHE A 80 -6.02 0.16 1.67
C PHE A 80 -7.33 0.23 0.87
N ASP A 81 -8.13 -0.84 0.86
CA ASP A 81 -9.41 -0.90 0.14
C ASP A 81 -10.40 0.16 0.67
N VAL A 82 -10.52 0.28 2.00
CA VAL A 82 -11.38 1.30 2.63
C VAL A 82 -10.94 2.71 2.28
N LEU A 83 -9.62 2.98 2.25
CA LEU A 83 -9.10 4.29 1.86
C LEU A 83 -9.40 4.61 0.38
N CYS A 84 -9.26 3.63 -0.50
CA CYS A 84 -9.57 3.79 -1.93
C CYS A 84 -11.07 4.02 -2.17
N GLU A 85 -11.94 3.30 -1.47
CA GLU A 85 -13.38 3.51 -1.51
C GLU A 85 -13.74 4.92 -1.04
N ALA A 86 -13.20 5.35 0.11
CA ALA A 86 -13.42 6.69 0.64
C ALA A 86 -12.92 7.79 -0.30
N ALA A 87 -11.82 7.56 -1.02
CA ALA A 87 -11.30 8.49 -2.02
C ALA A 87 -12.17 8.55 -3.29
N GLY A 88 -12.77 7.42 -3.69
CA GLY A 88 -13.66 7.34 -4.85
C GLY A 88 -15.05 7.97 -4.65
N VAL A 89 -15.50 8.12 -3.41
CA VAL A 89 -16.81 8.69 -3.05
C VAL A 89 -16.76 10.23 -2.85
N ARG A 90 -15.57 10.83 -2.74
CA ARG A 90 -15.45 12.30 -2.61
C ARG A 90 -15.85 13.01 -3.93
N PRO A 91 -16.78 13.99 -3.88
CA PRO A 91 -17.21 14.73 -5.06
C PRO A 91 -16.13 15.64 -5.64
#